data_AF-A0A7C4RQI4-F1
#
_entry.id   AF-A0A7C4RQI4-F1
#
_cell.length_a   1.000
_cell.length_b   1.000
_cell.length_c   1.000
_cell.angle_alpha   90.00
_cell.angle_beta   90.00
_cell.angle_gamma   90.00
#
_symmetry.space_group_name_H-M   'P 1'
#
loop_
_entity.id
_entity.type
_entity.pdbx_description
1 polymer ?
#
loop_
_entity_poly.entity_id
_entity_poly.type
_entity_poly.pdbx_seq_one_letter_code
_entity_poly.pdbx_strand_id
1 'polypeptide(L)'
;MKKTDVKWVVDCLIFVDFCSLLAVGLILAFAFSEGGGPAAAASRYFLWLHKHQWGRIHFYLAMGLVVLLPIHLSFNWTWIQNTFKGYFGERWSKALAVLSAAWIGVVLVGWLLSFMR
;
A
#
# COMPACT_ATOMS: atom_id res chain seq x y z
N MET A 1 18.82 -13.47 17.09
CA MET A 1 18.90 -12.14 16.44
C MET A 1 18.54 -11.08 17.46
N LYS A 2 19.19 -9.90 17.44
CA LYS A 2 18.80 -8.79 18.31
C LYS A 2 17.51 -8.17 17.78
N LYS A 3 16.72 -7.53 18.64
CA LYS A 3 15.48 -6.83 18.25
C LYS A 3 15.72 -5.80 17.12
N THR A 4 16.87 -5.14 17.14
CA THR A 4 17.30 -4.20 16.10
C THR A 4 17.47 -4.87 14.75
N ASP A 5 18.04 -6.07 14.72
CA ASP A 5 18.25 -6.83 13.47
C ASP A 5 16.90 -7.22 12.86
N VAL A 6 15.95 -7.68 13.68
CA VAL A 6 14.60 -8.05 13.22
C VAL A 6 13.86 -6.83 12.67
N LYS A 7 13.94 -5.68 13.35
CA LYS A 7 13.37 -4.43 12.84
C LYS A 7 13.95 -4.06 11.48
N TRP A 8 15.28 -4.10 11.34
CA TRP A 8 15.95 -3.80 10.08
C TRP A 8 15.50 -4.74 8.95
N VAL A 9 15.37 -6.05 9.22
CA VAL A 9 14.85 -7.01 8.23
C VAL A 9 13.42 -6.67 7.83
N VAL A 10 12.53 -6.37 8.79
CA VAL A 10 11.14 -5.99 8.48
C VAL A 10 11.09 -4.72 7.62
N ASP A 11 11.91 -3.72 7.94
CA ASP A 11 11.98 -2.47 7.17
C ASP A 11 12.47 -2.71 5.74
N CYS A 12 13.50 -3.57 5.55
CA CYS A 12 13.95 -3.98 4.22
C CYS A 12 12.89 -4.76 3.44
N LEU A 13 12.17 -5.68 4.09
CA LEU A 13 11.09 -6.43 3.45
C LEU A 13 9.96 -5.51 3.00
N ILE A 14 9.54 -4.56 3.84
CA ILE A 14 8.53 -3.55 3.47
C ILE A 14 9.00 -2.72 2.28
N PHE A 15 10.26 -2.29 2.27
CA PHE A 15 10.79 -1.49 1.16
C PHE A 15 10.73 -2.25 -0.17
N VAL A 16 11.23 -3.49 -0.20
CA VAL A 16 11.23 -4.33 -1.40
C VAL A 16 9.80 -4.66 -1.85
N ASP A 17 8.93 -5.02 -0.91
CA ASP A 17 7.54 -5.36 -1.18
C ASP A 17 6.77 -4.16 -1.73
N PHE A 18 6.93 -2.97 -1.13
CA PHE A 18 6.31 -1.74 -1.60
C PHE A 18 6.79 -1.32 -2.99
N CYS A 19 8.10 -1.39 -3.27
CA CYS A 19 8.63 -1.12 -4.61
C CYS A 19 8.08 -2.10 -5.64
N SER A 20 7.96 -3.38 -5.27
CA SER A 20 7.38 -4.41 -6.13
C SER A 20 5.91 -4.15 -6.40
N LEU A 21 5.14 -3.79 -5.35
CA LEU A 21 3.72 -3.42 -5.46
C LEU A 21 3.53 -2.24 -6.43
N LEU A 22 4.34 -1.19 -6.28
CA LEU A 22 4.29 -0.01 -7.14
C LEU A 22 4.63 -0.37 -8.59
N ALA A 23 5.70 -1.13 -8.82
CA ALA A 23 6.10 -1.55 -10.16
C ALA A 23 5.01 -2.39 -10.85
N VAL A 24 4.45 -3.39 -10.14
CA VAL A 24 3.37 -4.23 -10.69
C VAL A 24 2.09 -3.43 -10.90
N GLY A 25 1.76 -2.49 -10.00
CA GLY A 25 0.61 -1.60 -10.15
C GLY A 25 0.72 -0.72 -11.40
N LEU A 26 1.91 -0.16 -11.67
CA LEU A 26 2.19 0.58 -12.90
C LEU A 26 2.09 -0.31 -14.14
N ILE A 27 2.60 -1.55 -14.10
CA ILE A 27 2.43 -2.52 -15.19
C ILE A 27 0.94 -2.78 -15.43
N LEU A 28 0.16 -3.02 -14.38
CA LEU A 28 -1.27 -3.28 -14.50
C LEU A 28 -2.05 -2.09 -15.09
N ALA A 29 -1.66 -0.87 -14.75
CA ALA A 29 -2.31 0.35 -15.22
C ALA A 29 -1.92 0.74 -16.66
N PHE A 30 -0.65 0.55 -17.05
CA PHE A 30 -0.12 1.09 -18.30
C PHE A 30 0.20 0.04 -19.37
N ALA A 31 0.48 -1.21 -18.99
CA ALA A 31 0.83 -2.26 -19.96
C ALA A 31 -0.40 -2.93 -20.61
N PHE A 32 -1.59 -2.75 -20.04
CA PHE A 32 -2.82 -3.39 -20.51
C PHE A 32 -3.86 -2.36 -20.93
N SER A 33 -4.44 -2.52 -22.13
CA SER A 33 -5.52 -1.65 -22.59
C SER A 33 -6.83 -1.96 -21.86
N GLU A 34 -7.62 -0.93 -21.55
CA GLU A 34 -8.93 -1.05 -20.88
C GLU A 34 -10.11 -1.25 -21.87
N GLY A 35 -9.85 -1.37 -23.19
CA GLY A 35 -10.90 -1.48 -24.22
C GLY A 35 -11.43 -2.90 -24.48
N GLY A 36 -12.54 -3.02 -25.23
CA GLY A 36 -13.14 -4.30 -25.65
C GLY A 36 -12.78 -4.76 -27.08
N GLY A 37 -11.78 -4.14 -27.72
CA GLY A 37 -11.44 -4.39 -29.13
C GLY A 37 -10.31 -5.42 -29.35
N PRO A 38 -9.99 -5.76 -30.62
CA PRO A 38 -8.91 -6.70 -30.97
C PRO A 38 -7.54 -6.33 -30.39
N ALA A 39 -7.25 -5.03 -30.27
CA ALA A 39 -6.04 -4.51 -29.62
C ALA A 39 -6.00 -4.79 -28.11
N ALA A 40 -7.15 -4.86 -27.44
CA ALA A 40 -7.24 -5.28 -26.05
C ALA A 40 -7.07 -6.79 -25.88
N ALA A 41 -7.45 -7.58 -26.89
CA ALA A 41 -7.16 -9.01 -26.90
C ALA A 41 -5.65 -9.30 -27.06
N ALA A 42 -4.93 -8.50 -27.84
CA ALA A 42 -3.49 -8.59 -28.05
C ALA A 42 -2.68 -8.10 -26.83
N SER A 43 -3.15 -7.05 -26.14
CA SER A 43 -2.51 -6.50 -24.93
C SER A 43 -2.94 -7.21 -23.65
N ARG A 44 -3.10 -8.54 -23.66
CA ARG A 44 -3.40 -9.33 -22.45
C ARG A 44 -2.16 -9.94 -21.79
N TYR A 45 -1.05 -9.97 -22.49
CA TYR A 45 0.22 -10.52 -22.01
C TYR A 45 1.29 -9.43 -21.96
N PHE A 46 2.05 -9.41 -20.87
CA PHE A 46 3.23 -8.57 -20.70
C PHE A 46 4.31 -9.39 -19.99
N LEU A 47 5.53 -9.40 -20.54
CA LEU A 47 6.64 -10.25 -20.08
C LEU A 47 6.20 -11.71 -19.84
N TRP A 48 5.53 -12.31 -20.84
CA TRP A 48 5.06 -13.70 -20.82
C TRP A 48 3.98 -14.03 -19.78
N LEU A 49 3.52 -13.06 -18.99
CA LEU A 49 2.47 -13.23 -18.00
C LEU A 49 1.18 -12.52 -18.43
N HIS A 50 0.05 -13.19 -18.20
CA HIS A 50 -1.28 -12.64 -18.45
C HIS A 50 -1.61 -11.53 -17.43
N LYS A 51 -2.44 -10.55 -17.80
CA LYS A 51 -2.95 -9.48 -16.92
C LYS A 51 -3.45 -10.01 -15.57
N HIS A 52 -4.20 -11.11 -15.58
CA HIS A 52 -4.68 -11.76 -14.36
C HIS A 52 -3.55 -12.32 -13.49
N GLN A 53 -2.47 -12.84 -14.06
CA GLN A 53 -1.33 -13.34 -13.29
C GLN A 53 -0.58 -12.19 -12.61
N TRP A 54 -0.36 -11.08 -13.31
CA TRP A 54 0.14 -9.83 -12.72
C TRP A 54 -0.77 -9.34 -11.60
N GLY A 55 -2.09 -9.38 -11.80
CA GLY A 55 -3.07 -9.06 -10.77
C GLY A 55 -2.94 -9.93 -9.52
N ARG A 56 -2.70 -11.24 -9.67
CA ARG A 56 -2.44 -12.13 -8.53
C ARG A 56 -1.12 -11.80 -7.82
N ILE A 57 -0.05 -11.52 -8.56
CA ILE A 57 1.24 -11.10 -7.96
C ILE A 57 1.02 -9.84 -7.13
N HIS A 58 0.37 -8.82 -7.70
CA HIS A 58 0.03 -7.58 -6.99
C HIS A 58 -0.80 -7.85 -5.74
N PHE A 59 -1.78 -8.75 -5.82
CA PHE A 59 -2.62 -9.12 -4.68
C PHE A 59 -1.82 -9.77 -3.53
N TYR A 60 -0.92 -10.71 -3.83
CA TYR A 60 -0.10 -11.35 -2.80
C TYR A 60 0.94 -10.39 -2.19
N LEU A 61 1.51 -9.48 -2.99
CA LEU A 61 2.36 -8.39 -2.48
C LEU A 61 1.54 -7.49 -1.53
N ALA A 62 0.32 -7.11 -1.91
CA ALA A 62 -0.56 -6.31 -1.05
C ALA A 62 -0.89 -7.02 0.27
N MET A 63 -1.14 -8.34 0.23
CA MET A 63 -1.34 -9.13 1.45
C MET A 63 -0.08 -9.17 2.32
N GLY A 64 1.10 -9.32 1.71
CA GLY A 64 2.40 -9.23 2.39
C GLY A 64 2.54 -7.91 3.13
N LEU A 65 2.29 -6.80 2.45
CA LEU A 65 2.38 -5.45 3.01
C LEU A 65 1.38 -5.24 4.17
N VAL A 66 0.15 -5.76 4.05
CA VAL A 66 -0.87 -5.71 5.11
C VAL A 66 -0.42 -6.46 6.38
N VAL A 67 0.39 -7.50 6.25
CA VAL A 67 0.96 -8.23 7.40
C VAL A 67 2.21 -7.54 7.95
N LEU A 68 3.09 -7.06 7.07
CA LEU A 68 4.37 -6.45 7.46
C LEU A 68 4.17 -5.09 8.15
N LEU A 69 3.20 -4.28 7.71
CA LEU A 69 2.95 -2.96 8.28
C LEU A 69 2.61 -3.02 9.78
N PRO A 70 1.64 -3.80 10.27
CA PRO A 70 1.39 -3.95 11.71
C PRO A 70 2.62 -4.36 12.51
N ILE A 71 3.44 -5.27 11.97
CA ILE A 71 4.69 -5.70 12.60
C ILE A 71 5.65 -4.51 12.72
N HIS A 72 5.86 -3.76 11.65
CA HIS A 72 6.67 -2.55 11.65
C HIS A 72 6.14 -1.49 12.64
N LEU A 73 4.83 -1.23 12.64
CA LEU A 73 4.21 -0.29 13.59
C LEU A 73 4.42 -0.73 15.04
N SER A 74 4.29 -2.03 15.32
CA SER A 74 4.48 -2.57 16.67
C SER A 74 5.91 -2.37 17.19
N PHE A 75 6.92 -2.55 16.33
CA PHE A 75 8.32 -2.30 16.69
C PHE A 75 8.64 -0.82 16.85
N ASN A 76 7.90 0.05 16.18
CA ASN A 76 8.11 1.50 16.19
C ASN A 76 7.16 2.26 17.13
N TRP A 77 6.31 1.56 17.90
CA TRP A 77 5.23 2.19 18.66
C TRP A 77 5.71 3.27 19.64
N THR A 78 6.77 3.02 20.40
CA THR A 78 7.35 4.00 21.32
C THR A 78 7.85 5.25 20.59
N TRP A 79 8.46 5.07 19.43
CA TRP A 79 8.90 6.20 18.59
C TRP A 79 7.70 6.99 18.08
N ILE A 80 6.64 6.33 17.60
CA ILE A 80 5.40 6.99 17.14
C ILE A 80 4.81 7.83 18.27
N GLN A 81 4.63 7.26 19.46
CA GLN A 81 4.08 7.96 20.62
C GLN A 81 4.91 9.19 21.00
N ASN A 82 6.24 9.05 21.07
CA ASN A 82 7.13 10.15 21.47
C ASN A 82 7.16 11.26 20.42
N THR A 83 7.17 10.91 19.14
CA THR A 83 7.11 11.87 18.03
C THR A 83 5.79 12.66 18.06
N PHE A 84 4.65 11.98 18.18
CA PHE A 84 3.35 12.66 18.25
C PHE A 84 3.20 13.51 19.52
N LYS A 85 3.73 13.08 20.67
CA LYS A 85 3.80 13.90 21.88
C LYS A 85 4.66 15.14 21.69
N GLY A 86 5.78 15.03 20.97
CA GLY A 86 6.64 16.17 20.66
C GLY A 86 5.95 17.25 19.82
N TYR A 87 5.15 16.86 18.83
CA TYR A 87 4.45 17.81 17.96
C TYR A 87 3.10 18.30 18.52
N PHE A 88 2.34 17.45 19.23
CA PHE A 88 0.94 17.72 19.60
C PHE A 88 0.69 17.74 21.12
N GLY A 89 1.72 17.54 21.94
CA GLY A 89 1.62 17.56 23.41
C GLY A 89 0.58 16.58 23.94
N GLU A 90 -0.30 17.06 24.82
CA GLU A 90 -1.38 16.27 25.43
C GLU A 90 -2.41 15.76 24.40
N ARG A 91 -2.49 16.37 23.21
CA ARG A 91 -3.45 16.00 22.16
C ARG A 91 -2.91 14.92 21.22
N TRP A 92 -1.75 14.33 21.49
CA TRP A 92 -1.09 13.34 20.63
C TRP A 92 -2.02 12.19 20.19
N SER A 93 -2.83 11.67 21.12
CA SER A 93 -3.75 10.55 20.83
C SER A 93 -4.89 10.97 19.88
N LYS A 94 -5.39 12.21 20.02
CA LYS A 94 -6.42 12.75 19.11
C LYS A 94 -5.84 13.01 17.72
N ALA A 95 -4.64 13.59 17.65
CA ALA A 95 -3.95 13.82 16.39
C ALA A 95 -3.69 12.52 15.63
N LEU A 96 -3.21 11.48 16.32
CA LEU A 96 -3.00 10.16 15.71
C LEU A 96 -4.31 9.52 15.24
N ALA A 97 -5.40 9.64 16.00
CA ALA A 97 -6.72 9.13 15.62
C ALA A 97 -7.28 9.84 14.37
N VAL A 98 -7.17 11.18 14.32
CA VAL A 98 -7.59 11.97 13.15
C VAL A 98 -6.80 11.57 11.91
N LEU A 99 -5.47 11.44 12.03
CA LEU A 99 -4.62 11.00 10.92
C LEU A 99 -5.00 9.59 10.45
N SER A 100 -5.24 8.68 11.39
CA SER A 100 -5.62 7.29 11.09
C SER A 100 -7.00 7.18 10.45
N ALA A 101 -7.90 8.14 10.70
CA ALA A 101 -9.23 8.19 10.10
C ALA A 101 -9.28 8.98 8.77
N ALA A 102 -8.22 9.74 8.44
CA ALA A 102 -8.22 10.63 7.28
C ALA A 102 -8.49 9.91 5.95
N TRP A 103 -8.02 8.67 5.79
CA TRP A 103 -8.24 7.88 4.57
C TRP A 103 -9.71 7.53 4.35
N ILE A 104 -10.53 7.41 5.41
CA ILE A 104 -11.98 7.17 5.29
C ILE A 104 -12.62 8.34 4.55
N GLY A 105 -12.22 9.58 4.86
CA GLY A 105 -12.66 10.76 4.14
C GLY A 105 -12.28 10.72 2.66
N VAL A 106 -11.05 10.32 2.34
CA VAL A 106 -10.59 10.16 0.94
C VAL A 106 -11.45 9.14 0.18
N VAL A 107 -11.73 7.98 0.79
CA VAL A 107 -12.57 6.94 0.19
C VAL A 107 -14.01 7.43 0.00
N LEU A 108 -14.59 8.11 0.99
CA LEU A 108 -15.94 8.68 0.90
C LEU A 108 -16.04 9.71 -0.23
N VAL A 109 -15.04 10.59 -0.37
CA VAL A 109 -14.99 11.56 -1.46
C VAL A 109 -14.89 10.85 -2.82
N GLY A 110 -14.01 9.87 -2.96
CA GLY A 110 -13.89 9.08 -4.19
C GLY A 110 -15.19 8.36 -4.56
N TRP A 111 -15.87 7.81 -3.55
CA TRP A 111 -17.18 7.18 -3.71
C TRP A 111 -18.26 8.18 -4.17
N LEU A 112 -18.35 9.35 -3.56
CA LEU A 112 -19.29 10.40 -3.98
C LEU A 112 -19.04 10.86 -5.42
N LEU A 113 -17.77 11.07 -5.80
CA LEU A 113 -17.40 11.46 -7.15
C LEU A 113 -17.79 10.40 -8.19
N SER A 114 -17.86 9.12 -7.80
CA SER A 114 -18.27 8.04 -8.70
C SER A 114 -19.76 8.10 -9.10
N PHE A 115 -20.62 8.77 -8.32
CA PHE A 115 -22.03 9.01 -8.68
C PHE A 115 -22.25 10.22 -9.59
N MET A 116 -21.25 11.10 -9.68
CA MET A 116 -21.34 12.32 -10.49
C MET A 116 -20.90 12.08 -11.95
N ARG A 117 -20.54 10.85 -12.31
CA ARG A 117 -20.08 10.42 -13.63
C ARG A 117 -21.07 9.46 -14.26
#